data_AF-A0A6P1ZKI4-F1
#
_entry.id   AF-A0A6P1ZKI4-F1
#
_cell.length_a   1.000
_cell.length_b   1.000
_cell.length_c   1.000
_cell.angle_alpha   90.00
_cell.angle_beta   90.00
_cell.angle_gamma   90.00
#
_symmetry.space_group_name_H-M   'P 1'
#
loop_
_entity.id
_entity.type
_entity.pdbx_description
1 polymer ?
#
loop_
_entity_poly.entity_id
_entity_poly.type
_entity_poly.pdbx_seq_one_letter_code
_entity_poly.pdbx_strand_id
1 'polypeptide(L)'
;MTSYQPLKIVNANMPGAPRFWREDLPPGRQRIEYRRVVGGIGWPRMGANGAGYWCILGEERMPDALTDTHTVRVLASGSDDSVAMLLDEATMAASALHCGRWSAPTNEPGMRLYIEWQRNRRKLAQPCISLAHPPNQDFAVLWELLKARTKGAKALVFGEQGEELGASLRELDAADMHSQLSHYPAVAALLHALGTIDLLQPQGAMTRTWHRGRAGY
;
A
#
# COMPACT_ATOMS: atom_id res chain seq x y z
N MET A 1 17.05 11.49 -3.08
CA MET A 1 16.61 11.70 -1.69
C MET A 1 15.14 12.08 -1.71
N THR A 2 14.26 11.09 -1.54
CA THR A 2 12.82 11.30 -1.59
C THR A 2 12.37 11.98 -0.31
N SER A 3 11.94 13.25 -0.39
CA SER A 3 11.43 14.00 0.76
C SER A 3 9.97 13.60 1.00
N TYR A 4 9.69 12.87 2.07
CA TYR A 4 8.33 12.61 2.54
C TYR A 4 8.13 13.24 3.92
N GLN A 5 6.93 13.78 4.14
CA GLN A 5 6.60 14.42 5.40
C GLN A 5 6.14 13.39 6.44
N PRO A 6 6.69 13.42 7.67
CA PRO A 6 6.29 12.49 8.72
C PRO A 6 4.83 12.70 9.15
N LEU A 7 4.11 11.62 9.43
CA LEU A 7 2.81 11.70 10.08
C LEU A 7 3.01 11.90 11.59
N LYS A 8 2.10 12.60 12.27
CA LYS A 8 2.08 12.59 13.75
C LYS A 8 1.02 11.60 14.25
N ILE A 9 1.35 10.90 15.34
CA ILE A 9 0.42 10.00 16.06
C ILE A 9 -0.37 10.81 17.08
N VAL A 10 -1.67 10.49 17.23
CA VAL A 10 -2.39 10.79 18.47
C VAL A 10 -2.96 9.57 19.14
N ASN A 11 -2.57 9.44 20.40
CA ASN A 11 -3.31 8.69 21.40
C ASN A 11 -4.44 9.59 21.92
N ALA A 12 -5.62 9.49 21.31
CA ALA A 12 -6.83 9.96 21.95
C ALA A 12 -7.46 8.75 22.63
N ASN A 13 -7.61 8.82 23.96
CA ASN A 13 -8.22 7.89 24.92
C ASN A 13 -9.52 7.16 24.44
N MET A 14 -9.47 6.38 23.37
CA MET A 14 -10.58 5.58 22.84
C MET A 14 -10.07 4.24 22.29
N PRO A 15 -10.82 3.14 22.52
CA PRO A 15 -10.46 1.83 21.98
C PRO A 15 -10.68 1.78 20.46
N GLY A 16 -9.66 1.28 19.73
CA GLY A 16 -9.74 0.97 18.29
C GLY A 16 -8.75 1.75 17.42
N ALA A 17 -7.61 1.12 17.14
CA ALA A 17 -6.55 1.46 16.18
C ALA A 17 -5.84 2.84 16.32
N PRO A 18 -4.52 2.91 16.07
CA PRO A 18 -3.76 4.16 16.10
C PRO A 18 -4.27 5.17 15.06
N ARG A 19 -4.26 6.47 15.39
CA ARG A 19 -4.64 7.59 14.51
C ARG A 19 -3.39 8.24 13.92
N PHE A 20 -3.38 8.45 12.60
CA PHE A 20 -2.29 9.12 11.89
C PHE A 20 -2.82 10.32 11.12
N TRP A 21 -2.06 11.42 11.09
CA TRP A 21 -2.42 12.59 10.28
C TRP A 21 -1.21 13.23 9.61
N ARG A 22 -1.47 13.94 8.50
CA ARG A 22 -0.52 14.84 7.81
C ARG A 22 -0.93 16.29 8.09
N GLU A 23 0.04 17.15 8.40
CA GLU A 23 -0.20 18.56 8.75
C GLU A 23 0.01 19.52 7.58
N ASP A 24 0.40 19.01 6.40
CA ASP A 24 0.34 19.81 5.18
C ASP A 24 -1.11 20.22 4.98
N LEU A 25 -1.40 21.50 5.16
CA LEU A 25 -1.97 22.40 4.15
C LEU A 25 -1.98 23.84 4.71
N PRO A 26 -1.92 24.88 3.85
CA PRO A 26 -2.06 26.28 4.27
C PRO A 26 -3.32 26.50 5.13
N PRO A 27 -3.35 27.55 5.98
CA PRO A 27 -4.45 27.79 6.90
C PRO A 27 -5.81 27.76 6.17
N GLY A 28 -6.71 26.87 6.61
CA GLY A 28 -8.05 26.71 6.05
C GLY A 28 -8.35 25.36 5.38
N ARG A 29 -7.38 24.46 5.24
CA ARG A 29 -7.63 23.09 4.74
C ARG A 29 -7.71 22.08 5.89
N GLN A 30 -8.71 21.19 5.83
CA GLN A 30 -8.98 20.19 6.85
C GLN A 30 -7.79 19.24 7.06
N ARG A 31 -7.54 18.91 8.32
CA ARG A 31 -6.64 17.84 8.73
C ARG A 31 -7.12 16.52 8.13
N ILE A 32 -6.25 15.83 7.37
CA ILE A 32 -6.55 14.51 6.83
C ILE A 32 -6.13 13.45 7.86
N GLU A 33 -7.10 12.69 8.36
CA GLU A 33 -6.88 11.55 9.25
C GLU A 33 -6.95 10.24 8.47
N TYR A 34 -6.00 9.35 8.71
CA TYR A 34 -5.97 8.03 8.08
C TYR A 34 -6.41 6.96 9.09
N ARG A 35 -7.33 6.08 8.68
CA ARG A 35 -7.75 4.91 9.46
C ARG A 35 -6.82 3.72 9.27
N ARG A 36 -6.13 3.65 8.12
CA ARG A 36 -5.17 2.60 7.77
C ARG A 36 -4.03 3.20 6.96
N VAL A 37 -2.81 2.73 7.23
CA VAL A 37 -1.61 3.01 6.43
C VAL A 37 -0.98 1.66 6.08
N VAL A 38 -0.84 1.39 4.79
CA VAL A 38 -0.42 0.08 4.26
C VAL A 38 0.66 0.27 3.20
N GLY A 39 1.75 -0.47 3.34
CA GLY A 39 2.85 -0.51 2.39
C GLY A 39 2.72 -1.69 1.44
N GLY A 40 3.21 -1.53 0.22
CA GLY A 40 3.33 -2.59 -0.77
C GLY A 40 4.72 -2.60 -1.38
N ILE A 41 5.23 -3.79 -1.71
CA ILE A 41 6.50 -3.99 -2.41
C ILE A 41 6.23 -4.78 -3.70
N GLY A 42 6.77 -4.29 -4.81
CA GLY A 42 7.00 -5.06 -6.02
C GLY A 42 8.49 -5.33 -6.14
N TRP A 43 8.87 -6.61 -6.27
CA TRP A 43 10.28 -6.98 -6.33
C TRP A 43 10.92 -6.57 -7.67
N PRO A 44 12.24 -6.28 -7.68
CA PRO A 44 12.96 -6.08 -8.92
C PRO A 44 12.94 -7.35 -9.78
N ARG A 45 12.99 -7.16 -11.10
CA ARG A 45 13.01 -8.27 -12.05
C ARG A 45 14.42 -8.87 -12.14
N MET A 46 14.64 -9.98 -11.44
CA MET A 46 15.94 -10.66 -11.48
C MET A 46 16.31 -11.09 -12.90
N GLY A 47 17.44 -10.58 -13.41
CA GLY A 47 17.95 -10.93 -14.75
C GLY A 47 17.39 -10.09 -15.91
N ALA A 48 16.58 -9.07 -15.63
CA ALA A 48 16.15 -8.07 -16.60
C ALA A 48 16.35 -6.67 -16.02
N ASN A 49 16.33 -5.64 -16.86
CA ASN A 49 16.27 -4.26 -16.36
C ASN A 49 14.86 -4.02 -15.79
N GLY A 50 14.77 -3.73 -14.50
CA GLY A 50 13.51 -3.44 -13.83
C GLY A 50 13.70 -3.25 -12.34
N ALA A 51 13.74 -1.98 -11.91
CA ALA A 51 13.81 -1.59 -10.52
C ALA A 51 12.69 -2.21 -9.70
N GLY A 52 12.98 -2.53 -8.44
CA GLY A 52 11.95 -2.80 -7.46
C GLY A 52 11.20 -1.51 -7.15
N TYR A 53 10.02 -1.66 -6.55
CA TYR A 53 9.19 -0.53 -6.19
C TYR A 53 8.57 -0.72 -4.82
N TRP A 54 8.45 0.38 -4.08
CA TRP A 54 7.68 0.42 -2.85
C TRP A 54 6.70 1.60 -2.87
N CYS A 55 5.54 1.42 -2.25
CA CYS A 55 4.61 2.52 -2.03
C CYS A 55 3.89 2.37 -0.70
N ILE A 56 3.47 3.49 -0.12
CA ILE A 56 2.65 3.53 1.09
C ILE A 56 1.34 4.23 0.76
N LEU A 57 0.24 3.54 1.03
CA LEU A 57 -1.12 4.02 0.87
C LEU A 57 -1.72 4.40 2.22
N GLY A 58 -2.40 5.53 2.27
CA GLY A 58 -3.23 5.95 3.40
C GLY A 58 -4.70 5.95 3.01
N GLU A 59 -5.53 5.21 3.74
CA GLU A 59 -6.99 5.27 3.60
C GLU A 59 -7.56 6.29 4.59
N GLU A 60 -8.25 7.29 4.07
CA GLU A 60 -8.89 8.34 4.85
C GLU A 60 -9.94 7.77 5.80
N ARG A 61 -10.01 8.34 7.00
CA ARG A 61 -10.93 7.89 8.05
C ARG A 61 -12.38 8.19 7.71
N MET A 62 -12.65 9.34 7.13
CA MET A 62 -14.01 9.73 6.74
C MET A 62 -14.24 9.31 5.29
N PRO A 63 -15.37 8.65 4.98
CA PRO A 63 -15.75 8.43 3.60
C PRO A 63 -16.11 9.76 2.94
N ASP A 64 -15.94 9.83 1.63
CA ASP A 64 -16.44 10.94 0.83
C ASP A 64 -17.99 10.97 0.90
N ALA A 65 -18.55 12.15 1.16
CA ALA A 65 -19.97 12.30 1.44
C ALA A 65 -20.89 11.97 0.25
N LEU A 66 -20.36 12.01 -0.98
CA LEU A 66 -21.14 11.74 -2.20
C LEU A 66 -21.08 10.27 -2.60
N THR A 67 -19.93 9.62 -2.39
CA THR A 67 -19.68 8.25 -2.84
C THR A 67 -19.74 7.20 -1.73
N ASP A 68 -19.86 7.62 -0.47
CA ASP A 68 -19.76 6.79 0.74
C ASP A 68 -18.52 5.88 0.74
N THR A 69 -17.48 6.29 0.00
CA THR A 69 -16.26 5.52 -0.23
C THR A 69 -15.09 6.23 0.42
N HIS A 70 -14.24 5.48 1.12
CA HIS A 70 -13.01 6.03 1.69
C HIS A 70 -11.98 6.31 0.60
N THR A 71 -11.51 7.56 0.54
CA THR A 71 -10.40 7.96 -0.31
C THR A 71 -9.11 7.27 0.14
N VAL A 72 -8.36 6.73 -0.82
CA VAL A 72 -7.02 6.19 -0.64
C VAL A 72 -6.03 7.13 -1.32
N ARG A 73 -4.95 7.48 -0.62
CA ARG A 73 -3.90 8.35 -1.12
C ARG A 73 -2.56 7.64 -1.16
N VAL A 74 -1.77 7.88 -2.19
CA VAL A 74 -0.33 7.57 -2.15
C VAL A 74 0.34 8.60 -1.24
N LEU A 75 0.95 8.12 -0.16
CA LEU A 75 1.64 8.96 0.82
C LEU A 75 3.12 9.11 0.52
N ALA A 76 3.72 8.04 0.00
CA ALA A 76 5.11 7.99 -0.43
C ALA A 76 5.32 6.82 -1.38
N SER A 77 6.31 6.94 -2.24
CA SER A 77 6.78 5.86 -3.10
C SER A 77 8.28 6.01 -3.36
N GLY A 78 8.91 4.95 -3.86
CA GLY A 78 10.29 4.95 -4.29
C GLY A 78 10.62 3.69 -5.09
N SER A 79 11.71 3.79 -5.85
CA SER A 79 12.22 2.72 -6.70
C SER A 79 13.72 2.57 -6.50
N ASP A 80 14.18 1.32 -6.50
CA ASP A 80 15.60 0.99 -6.46
C ASP A 80 15.83 -0.39 -7.08
N ASP A 81 16.94 -0.56 -7.80
CA ASP A 81 17.34 -1.82 -8.41
C ASP A 81 17.86 -2.83 -7.36
N SER A 82 18.41 -2.33 -6.26
CA SER A 82 18.91 -3.12 -5.14
C SER A 82 17.78 -3.40 -4.14
N VAL A 83 17.50 -4.68 -3.91
CA VAL A 83 16.54 -5.12 -2.89
C VAL A 83 16.90 -4.57 -1.50
N ALA A 84 18.18 -4.47 -1.16
CA ALA A 84 18.60 -3.96 0.14
C ALA A 84 18.28 -2.47 0.29
N MET A 85 18.59 -1.66 -0.73
CA MET A 85 18.29 -0.22 -0.73
C MET A 85 16.78 0.02 -0.73
N LEU A 86 16.04 -0.71 -1.56
CA LEU A 86 14.58 -0.68 -1.61
C LEU A 86 13.96 -0.92 -0.22
N LEU A 87 14.43 -1.94 0.51
CA LEU A 87 13.95 -2.28 1.85
C LEU A 87 14.40 -1.28 2.91
N ASP A 88 15.58 -0.69 2.77
CA ASP A 88 16.09 0.35 3.66
C ASP A 88 15.24 1.62 3.55
N GLU A 89 14.97 2.09 2.34
CA GLU A 89 14.08 3.22 2.07
C GLU A 89 12.66 2.96 2.56
N ALA A 90 12.09 1.79 2.22
CA ALA A 90 10.77 1.38 2.69
C ALA A 90 10.69 1.37 4.22
N THR A 91 11.75 0.93 4.90
CA THR A 91 11.81 0.94 6.38
C THR A 91 11.86 2.35 6.94
N MET A 92 12.65 3.25 6.34
CA MET A 92 12.69 4.65 6.75
C MET A 92 11.33 5.33 6.56
N ALA A 93 10.67 5.09 5.43
CA ALA A 93 9.33 5.60 5.15
C ALA A 93 8.29 4.99 6.09
N ALA A 94 8.40 3.70 6.41
CA ALA A 94 7.53 3.02 7.37
C ALA A 94 7.59 3.66 8.75
N SER A 95 8.79 4.00 9.22
CA SER A 95 8.95 4.69 10.50
C SER A 95 8.37 6.09 10.50
N ALA A 96 8.59 6.87 9.44
CA ALA A 96 8.10 8.25 9.32
C ALA A 96 6.57 8.35 9.16
N LEU A 97 5.96 7.38 8.48
CA LEU A 97 4.52 7.34 8.19
C LEU A 97 3.77 6.35 9.09
N HIS A 98 4.44 5.76 10.07
CA HIS A 98 3.88 4.76 10.99
C HIS A 98 3.16 3.60 10.27
N CYS A 99 3.72 3.16 9.14
CA CYS A 99 3.20 2.07 8.34
C CYS A 99 3.55 0.72 8.95
N GLY A 100 2.63 0.16 9.74
CA GLY A 100 2.84 -1.12 10.44
C GLY A 100 2.55 -2.38 9.62
N ARG A 101 1.88 -2.25 8.46
CA ARG A 101 1.51 -3.39 7.61
C ARG A 101 2.10 -3.24 6.22
N TRP A 102 2.83 -4.25 5.76
CA TRP A 102 3.43 -4.30 4.44
C TRP A 102 3.05 -5.59 3.72
N SER A 103 2.82 -5.50 2.41
CA SER A 103 2.43 -6.65 1.59
C SER A 103 3.36 -6.83 0.40
N ALA A 104 3.83 -8.07 0.20
CA ALA A 104 4.71 -8.43 -0.90
C ALA A 104 4.55 -9.92 -1.24
N PRO A 105 4.68 -10.32 -2.51
CA PRO A 105 4.60 -11.73 -2.89
C PRO A 105 5.82 -12.47 -2.29
N THR A 106 5.55 -13.55 -1.56
CA THR A 106 6.58 -14.30 -0.81
C THR A 106 7.16 -15.47 -1.57
N ASN A 107 6.58 -15.80 -2.72
CA ASN A 107 7.01 -16.88 -3.61
C ASN A 107 8.01 -16.40 -4.67
N GLU A 108 8.41 -15.13 -4.61
CA GLU A 108 9.32 -14.51 -5.59
C GLU A 108 10.78 -14.50 -5.10
N PRO A 109 11.76 -14.43 -6.02
CA PRO A 109 13.19 -14.42 -5.68
C PRO A 109 13.59 -13.35 -4.67
N GLY A 110 12.94 -12.17 -4.72
CA GLY A 110 13.16 -11.07 -3.77
C GLY A 110 12.96 -11.46 -2.31
N MET A 111 12.12 -12.47 -2.03
CA MET A 111 11.88 -12.95 -0.67
C MET A 111 13.13 -13.58 -0.03
N ARG A 112 14.00 -14.22 -0.82
CA ARG A 112 15.27 -14.77 -0.28
C ARG A 112 16.19 -13.65 0.20
N LEU A 113 16.30 -12.59 -0.59
CA LEU A 113 17.08 -11.39 -0.26
C LEU A 113 16.49 -10.65 0.93
N TYR A 114 15.16 -10.57 1.04
CA TYR A 114 14.48 -10.04 2.23
C TYR A 114 14.83 -10.81 3.51
N ILE A 115 14.83 -12.15 3.47
CA ILE A 115 15.17 -12.97 4.64
C ILE A 115 16.61 -12.71 5.10
N GLU A 116 17.54 -12.58 4.15
CA GLU A 116 18.93 -12.26 4.44
C GLU A 116 19.08 -10.85 5.02
N TRP A 117 18.47 -9.85 4.37
CA TRP A 117 18.41 -8.46 4.84
C TRP A 117 17.86 -8.38 6.27
N GLN A 118 16.74 -9.05 6.54
CA GLN A 118 16.10 -9.06 7.86
C GLN A 118 17.01 -9.71 8.91
N ARG A 119 17.71 -10.81 8.56
CA ARG A 119 18.66 -11.47 9.46
C ARG A 119 19.81 -10.54 9.83
N ASN A 120 20.37 -9.83 8.85
CA ASN A 120 21.47 -8.90 9.07
C ASN A 120 21.05 -7.72 9.95
N ARG A 121 19.90 -7.11 9.67
CA ARG A 121 19.37 -6.02 10.51
C ARG A 121 19.05 -6.46 11.94
N ARG A 122 18.47 -7.65 12.14
CA ARG A 122 18.20 -8.18 13.49
C ARG A 122 19.48 -8.39 14.30
N LYS A 123 20.57 -8.85 13.68
CA LYS A 123 21.88 -8.95 14.36
C LYS A 123 22.39 -7.59 14.83
N LEU A 124 22.07 -6.53 14.10
CA LEU A 124 22.47 -5.15 14.40
C LEU A 124 21.42 -4.37 15.22
N ALA A 125 20.37 -5.05 15.70
CA ALA A 125 19.22 -4.42 16.38
C ALA A 125 18.60 -3.25 15.59
N GLN A 126 18.66 -3.30 14.26
CA GLN A 126 18.11 -2.26 13.38
C GLN A 126 16.61 -2.51 13.09
N PRO A 127 15.82 -1.43 12.88
CA PRO A 127 14.41 -1.54 12.51
C PRO A 127 14.20 -2.38 11.25
N CYS A 128 13.12 -3.15 11.20
CA CYS A 128 12.75 -3.97 10.06
C CYS A 128 11.26 -3.81 9.74
N ILE A 129 10.91 -3.84 8.45
CA ILE A 129 9.52 -4.07 8.04
C ILE A 129 9.20 -5.58 8.08
N SER A 130 7.97 -5.90 8.46
CA SER A 130 7.43 -7.26 8.43
C SER A 130 6.51 -7.38 7.21
N LEU A 131 6.84 -8.28 6.29
CA LEU A 131 6.05 -8.52 5.09
C LEU A 131 4.98 -9.57 5.37
N ALA A 132 3.74 -9.26 5.00
CA ALA A 132 2.63 -10.20 4.94
C ALA A 132 2.38 -10.61 3.49
N HIS A 133 1.83 -11.81 3.29
CA HIS A 133 1.35 -12.21 1.98
C HIS A 133 0.25 -11.25 1.51
N PRO A 134 0.27 -10.79 0.25
CA PRO A 134 -0.86 -10.08 -0.31
C PRO A 134 -2.07 -11.03 -0.39
N PRO A 135 -3.28 -10.49 -0.57
CA PRO A 135 -4.45 -11.31 -0.89
C PRO A 135 -4.14 -12.22 -2.09
N ASN A 136 -4.51 -13.50 -1.99
CA ASN A 136 -4.30 -14.48 -3.06
C ASN A 136 -5.31 -14.24 -4.19
N GLN A 137 -5.05 -13.23 -5.01
CA GLN A 137 -5.86 -12.80 -6.14
C GLN A 137 -4.97 -12.65 -7.37
N ASP A 138 -5.52 -12.92 -8.55
CA ASP A 138 -4.81 -12.70 -9.80
C ASP A 138 -4.73 -11.20 -10.15
N PHE A 139 -3.91 -10.87 -11.16
CA PHE A 139 -3.70 -9.49 -11.59
C PHE A 139 -5.03 -8.86 -12.06
N ALA A 140 -5.85 -9.59 -12.81
CA ALA A 140 -7.13 -9.10 -13.33
C ALA A 140 -8.08 -8.67 -12.20
N VAL A 141 -8.21 -9.45 -11.12
CA VAL A 141 -9.05 -9.10 -9.98
C VAL A 141 -8.53 -7.84 -9.27
N LEU A 142 -7.22 -7.76 -9.02
CA LEU A 142 -6.61 -6.58 -8.39
C LEU A 142 -6.76 -5.32 -9.28
N TRP A 143 -6.70 -5.49 -10.60
CA TRP A 143 -6.93 -4.42 -11.56
C TRP A 143 -8.37 -3.90 -11.54
N GLU A 144 -9.36 -4.78 -11.39
CA GLU A 144 -10.75 -4.35 -11.26
C GLU A 144 -11.00 -3.57 -9.96
N LEU A 145 -10.32 -3.90 -8.85
CA LEU A 145 -10.36 -3.07 -7.62
C LEU A 145 -9.81 -1.67 -7.88
N LEU A 146 -8.69 -1.58 -8.60
CA LEU A 146 -8.11 -0.31 -9.00
C LEU A 146 -9.07 0.50 -9.88
N LYS A 147 -9.72 -0.13 -10.86
CA LYS A 147 -10.73 0.52 -11.73
C LYS A 147 -11.93 1.02 -10.93
N ALA A 148 -12.44 0.23 -9.99
CA ALA A 148 -13.55 0.63 -9.13
C ALA A 148 -13.21 1.92 -8.36
N ARG A 149 -11.98 2.03 -7.84
CA ARG A 149 -11.50 3.21 -7.12
C ARG A 149 -11.09 4.38 -8.01
N THR A 150 -10.73 4.17 -9.28
CA THR A 150 -10.26 5.26 -10.17
C THR A 150 -11.33 5.79 -11.13
N LYS A 151 -12.12 4.91 -11.76
CA LYS A 151 -13.17 5.29 -12.72
C LYS A 151 -14.56 5.42 -12.09
N GLY A 152 -14.87 4.56 -11.11
CA GLY A 152 -16.16 4.55 -10.43
C GLY A 152 -16.28 5.67 -9.39
N ALA A 153 -15.52 5.54 -8.29
CA ALA A 153 -15.61 6.46 -7.15
C ALA A 153 -14.61 7.63 -7.20
N LYS A 154 -13.57 7.56 -8.04
CA LYS A 154 -12.40 8.48 -8.00
C LYS A 154 -11.79 8.62 -6.60
N ALA A 155 -11.82 7.53 -5.84
CA ALA A 155 -11.35 7.42 -4.47
C ALA A 155 -9.88 6.95 -4.38
N LEU A 156 -9.09 7.00 -5.46
CA LEU A 156 -7.64 6.80 -5.41
C LEU A 156 -6.93 8.06 -5.94
N VAL A 157 -6.09 8.66 -5.09
CA VAL A 157 -5.37 9.90 -5.39
C VAL A 157 -3.87 9.66 -5.32
N PHE A 158 -3.19 9.83 -6.45
CA PHE A 158 -1.74 9.68 -6.54
C PHE A 158 -0.98 10.87 -5.97
N GLY A 159 -1.42 12.10 -6.26
CA GLY A 159 -0.65 13.29 -5.91
C GLY A 159 0.75 13.30 -6.55
N GLU A 160 1.62 14.17 -6.07
CA GLU A 160 3.03 14.24 -6.49
C GLU A 160 3.79 12.97 -6.12
N GLN A 161 3.49 12.40 -4.95
CA GLN A 161 4.17 11.23 -4.40
C GLN A 161 3.84 9.94 -5.15
N GLY A 162 2.88 9.95 -6.07
CA GLY A 162 2.47 8.80 -6.87
C GLY A 162 2.50 9.07 -8.37
N GLU A 163 3.22 10.11 -8.83
CA GLU A 163 3.27 10.47 -10.25
C GLU A 163 3.80 9.33 -11.12
N GLU A 164 4.93 8.72 -10.73
CA GLU A 164 5.54 7.58 -11.42
C GLU A 164 4.65 6.33 -11.41
N LEU A 165 3.98 6.06 -10.28
CA LEU A 165 2.94 5.02 -10.21
C LEU A 165 1.81 5.29 -11.20
N GLY A 166 1.34 6.53 -11.25
CA GLY A 166 0.30 6.97 -12.18
C GLY A 166 0.74 6.84 -13.64
N ALA A 167 2.01 7.12 -13.96
CA ALA A 167 2.58 6.91 -15.28
C ALA A 167 2.64 5.42 -15.64
N SER A 168 3.19 4.59 -14.75
CA SER A 168 3.29 3.13 -14.92
C SER A 168 1.93 2.48 -15.19
N LEU A 169 0.87 2.96 -14.55
CA LEU A 169 -0.49 2.48 -14.79
C LEU A 169 -1.08 2.87 -16.15
N ARG A 170 -0.68 4.01 -16.71
CA ARG A 170 -1.17 4.46 -18.02
C ARG A 170 -0.49 3.74 -19.18
N GLU A 171 0.69 3.19 -18.94
CA GLU A 171 1.45 2.41 -19.91
C GLU A 171 0.89 0.99 -20.08
N LEU A 172 0.12 0.50 -19.11
CA LEU A 172 -0.51 -0.82 -19.17
C LEU A 172 -1.66 -0.86 -20.19
N ASP A 173 -1.66 -1.90 -21.00
CA ASP A 173 -2.76 -2.25 -21.88
C ASP A 173 -3.67 -3.34 -21.27
N ALA A 174 -4.74 -3.70 -21.99
CA ALA A 174 -5.65 -4.75 -21.52
C ALA A 174 -5.03 -6.15 -21.57
N ALA A 175 -4.06 -6.39 -22.46
CA ALA A 175 -3.41 -7.68 -22.64
C ALA A 175 -2.42 -7.98 -21.51
N ASP A 176 -1.77 -6.94 -20.98
CA ASP A 176 -0.85 -7.00 -19.84
C ASP A 176 -1.49 -7.62 -18.59
N MET A 177 -2.82 -7.52 -18.45
CA MET A 177 -3.54 -8.08 -17.29
C MET A 177 -3.55 -9.62 -17.27
N HIS A 178 -3.23 -10.25 -18.40
CA HIS A 178 -3.05 -11.69 -18.51
C HIS A 178 -1.60 -12.13 -18.25
N SER A 179 -0.68 -11.18 -18.10
CA SER A 179 0.72 -11.43 -17.74
C SER A 179 0.88 -11.61 -16.22
N GLN A 180 2.09 -11.99 -15.81
CA GLN A 180 2.44 -12.03 -14.39
C GLN A 180 2.61 -10.61 -13.84
N LEU A 181 1.96 -10.30 -12.71
CA LEU A 181 2.05 -9.00 -12.05
C LEU A 181 3.50 -8.62 -11.69
N SER A 182 4.36 -9.61 -11.44
CA SER A 182 5.80 -9.45 -11.18
C SER A 182 6.56 -8.77 -12.33
N HIS A 183 6.00 -8.72 -13.54
CA HIS A 183 6.60 -7.99 -14.66
C HIS A 183 6.48 -6.46 -14.51
N TYR A 184 5.64 -5.97 -13.60
CA TYR A 184 5.34 -4.55 -13.40
C TYR A 184 5.50 -4.17 -11.93
N PRO A 185 6.74 -4.00 -11.41
CA PRO A 185 7.00 -3.81 -9.97
C PRO A 185 6.24 -2.63 -9.34
N ALA A 186 6.17 -1.50 -10.04
CA ALA A 186 5.40 -0.32 -9.61
C ALA A 186 3.91 -0.64 -9.41
N VAL A 187 3.32 -1.33 -10.38
CA VAL A 187 1.92 -1.76 -10.35
C VAL A 187 1.71 -2.82 -9.27
N ALA A 188 2.63 -3.76 -9.13
CA ALA A 188 2.61 -4.78 -8.10
C ALA A 188 2.59 -4.15 -6.69
N ALA A 189 3.51 -3.23 -6.41
CA ALA A 189 3.56 -2.51 -5.13
C ALA A 189 2.21 -1.86 -4.79
N LEU A 190 1.63 -1.14 -5.75
CA LEU A 190 0.34 -0.47 -5.59
C LEU A 190 -0.79 -1.48 -5.33
N LEU A 191 -0.90 -2.52 -6.16
CA LEU A 191 -1.99 -3.48 -6.09
C LEU A 191 -1.91 -4.37 -4.84
N HIS A 192 -0.71 -4.70 -4.36
CA HIS A 192 -0.53 -5.40 -3.10
C HIS A 192 -0.98 -4.55 -1.91
N ALA A 193 -0.61 -3.26 -1.88
CA ALA A 193 -1.07 -2.35 -0.83
C ALA A 193 -2.58 -2.13 -0.89
N LEU A 194 -3.13 -1.92 -2.10
CA LEU A 194 -4.55 -1.65 -2.29
C LEU A 194 -5.40 -2.89 -1.99
N GLY A 195 -5.00 -4.06 -2.47
CA GLY A 195 -5.66 -5.32 -2.15
C GLY A 195 -5.71 -5.57 -0.63
N THR A 196 -4.66 -5.21 0.10
CA THR A 196 -4.67 -5.28 1.56
C THR A 196 -5.64 -4.29 2.22
N ILE A 197 -5.89 -3.12 1.63
CA ILE A 197 -6.92 -2.19 2.11
C ILE A 197 -8.32 -2.75 1.81
N ASP A 198 -8.53 -3.30 0.62
CA ASP A 198 -9.88 -3.64 0.14
C ASP A 198 -10.35 -5.02 0.57
N LEU A 199 -9.44 -5.99 0.66
CA LEU A 199 -9.77 -7.39 0.87
C LEU A 199 -9.45 -7.89 2.28
N LEU A 200 -8.50 -7.26 2.97
CA LEU A 200 -8.16 -7.63 4.34
C LEU A 200 -8.86 -6.71 5.34
N GLN A 201 -9.70 -7.30 6.20
CA GLN A 201 -10.32 -6.57 7.29
C GLN A 201 -9.24 -5.95 8.21
N PRO A 202 -9.53 -4.81 8.86
CA PRO A 202 -8.69 -4.28 9.92
C PRO A 202 -8.47 -5.37 10.98
N GLN A 203 -7.23 -5.53 11.46
CA GLN A 203 -7.00 -6.35 12.66
C GLN A 203 -7.86 -5.77 13.80
N GLY A 204 -8.84 -6.55 14.29
CA GLY A 204 -9.78 -6.12 15.33
C GLY A 204 -11.21 -5.84 14.85
N ALA A 205 -11.53 -5.95 13.56
CA ALA A 205 -12.91 -6.04 13.13
C ALA A 205 -13.47 -7.40 13.55
N MET A 206 -14.31 -7.42 14.60
CA MET A 206 -15.21 -8.56 14.82
C MET A 206 -15.93 -8.83 13.50
N THR A 207 -15.85 -10.08 13.05
CA THR A 207 -16.65 -10.60 11.95
C THR A 207 -18.11 -10.26 12.18
N ARG A 208 -18.60 -9.19 11.54
CA ARG A 208 -20.00 -9.15 11.13
C ARG A 208 -20.08 -10.11 9.97
N THR A 209 -20.38 -11.36 10.30
CA THR A 209 -20.90 -12.33 9.35
C THR A 209 -22.04 -11.65 8.60
N TRP A 210 -21.82 -11.36 7.33
CA TRP A 210 -22.89 -11.06 6.39
C TRP A 210 -23.74 -12.33 6.29
N HIS A 211 -24.74 -12.47 7.17
CA HIS A 211 -25.83 -13.38 6.89
C HIS A 211 -26.51 -12.84 5.64
N ARG A 212 -26.26 -13.50 4.49
CA ARG A 212 -27.16 -13.42 3.34
C ARG A 212 -28.52 -13.79 3.86
N GLY A 213 -29.40 -12.79 4.00
CA GLY A 213 -30.83 -13.01 4.15
C GLY A 213 -31.25 -13.89 3.00
N ARG A 214 -31.55 -15.15 3.31
CA ARG A 214 -32.23 -16.05 2.40
C ARG A 214 -33.66 -15.56 2.36
N ALA A 215 -33.95 -14.66 1.42
CA ALA A 215 -35.31 -14.49 0.95
C ALA A 215 -35.72 -15.83 0.32
N GLY A 216 -36.77 -16.43 0.86
CA GLY A 216 -37.31 -17.71 0.38
C GLY A 216 -38.61 -17.99 1.10
N TYR A 217 -39.69 -17.52 0.45
CA TYR A 217 -41.10 -17.93 0.48
C TYR A 217 -41.71 -18.42 1.80
#